data_AF-A0A7W0NQV3-F1
#
_entry.id   AF-A0A7W0NQV3-F1
#
_cell.length_a   1.000
_cell.length_b   1.000
_cell.length_c   1.000
_cell.angle_alpha   90.00
_cell.angle_beta   90.00
_cell.angle_gamma   90.00
#
_symmetry.space_group_name_H-M   'P 1'
#
loop_
_entity.id
_entity.type
_entity.pdbx_description
1 polymer ?
#
loop_
_entity_poly.entity_id
_entity_poly.type
_entity_poly.pdbx_seq_one_letter_code
_entity_poly.pdbx_strand_id
1 'polypeptide(L)'
;MKRLVRILLCLSLIVFVNSPAISRAAPPKSSAAASAKKTTGKKATAAQLVAAAKKANAAMIKNARADKGLDPKVPKNKPFYTAAKKVTTQLDRADKGLAAKNNDFFDAVSGARSAQEQLKVAWNLTDSKNKKVAADAVALGNALDLLRRDFSKEAARKKKGGELTAKEKAEFAKIKAHQKELLAKINKLQAKSTKDKALQRGLAKMEKESRRIANAKMNLADYLAALYLLDDLEGQLYGYDYYIDPAWRSDWIVVDKYVDYYTPIYANVWTDYAYDWDYVTTPVDIYVDDNVYVDDSLSPTEVDAQEDFVDNGDFDMSPAEAAEVAADDADDAQADADDAADDAQADADDGANDASMDDADGDSSGDMNEGDADDDGGNMDDGAADNDGGDMDDG
;
A
#
# COMPACT_ATOMS: atom_id res chain seq x y z
N MET A 1 22.18 26.64 -36.33
CA MET A 1 23.39 25.96 -35.82
C MET A 1 23.67 26.26 -34.33
N LYS A 2 22.69 26.09 -33.43
CA LYS A 2 22.88 26.24 -31.97
C LYS A 2 22.21 25.13 -31.14
N ARG A 3 21.72 24.07 -31.80
CA ARG A 3 21.03 22.93 -31.14
C ARG A 3 21.78 21.59 -31.27
N LEU A 4 22.98 21.57 -31.86
CA LEU A 4 23.81 20.36 -32.00
C LEU A 4 25.05 20.32 -31.10
N VAL A 5 25.30 21.38 -30.31
CA VAL A 5 26.51 21.47 -29.44
C VAL A 5 26.22 21.04 -28.00
N ARG A 6 24.97 20.74 -27.62
CA ARG A 6 24.60 20.31 -26.25
C ARG A 6 24.51 18.79 -26.05
N ILE A 7 24.67 17.99 -27.10
CA ILE A 7 24.60 16.52 -27.02
C ILE A 7 26.00 15.88 -26.86
N LEU A 8 27.07 16.66 -26.98
CA LEU A 8 28.45 16.14 -26.96
C LEU A 8 29.21 16.31 -25.64
N LEU A 9 28.52 16.61 -24.52
CA LEU A 9 29.17 16.87 -23.23
C LEU A 9 28.66 16.00 -22.06
N CYS A 10 28.17 14.79 -22.33
CA CYS A 10 27.78 13.81 -21.30
C CYS A 10 28.38 12.41 -21.55
N LEU A 11 29.53 12.33 -22.20
CA LEU A 11 30.21 11.04 -22.47
C LEU A 11 31.69 11.09 -22.07
N SER A 12 31.96 11.35 -20.79
CA SER A 12 33.29 11.14 -20.23
C SER A 12 33.24 11.05 -18.71
N LEU A 13 32.98 9.85 -18.18
CA LEU A 13 33.47 9.38 -16.86
C LEU A 13 32.86 8.02 -16.50
N ILE A 14 33.23 6.96 -17.21
CA ILE A 14 33.19 5.60 -16.64
C ILE A 14 34.45 4.87 -17.12
N VAL A 15 35.50 4.94 -16.31
CA VAL A 15 36.62 3.99 -16.36
C VAL A 15 36.88 3.58 -14.92
N PHE A 16 36.31 2.44 -14.51
CA PHE A 16 36.87 1.63 -13.43
C PHE A 16 36.73 0.14 -13.78
N VAL A 17 37.84 -0.39 -14.30
CA VAL A 17 38.46 -1.70 -14.03
C VAL A 17 37.54 -2.87 -13.63
N ASN A 18 37.28 -3.78 -14.57
CA ASN A 18 37.01 -5.19 -14.26
C ASN A 18 38.26 -6.01 -14.58
N SER A 19 38.80 -6.73 -13.60
CA SER A 19 39.66 -7.88 -13.82
C SER A 19 39.02 -9.12 -13.20
N PRO A 20 39.07 -10.29 -13.85
CA PRO A 20 38.47 -11.52 -13.34
C PRO A 20 39.45 -12.25 -12.43
N ALA A 21 38.97 -12.79 -11.31
CA ALA A 21 39.72 -13.77 -10.54
C ALA A 21 38.82 -14.97 -10.20
N ILE A 22 39.24 -16.10 -10.76
CA ILE A 22 38.80 -17.46 -10.45
C ILE A 22 39.20 -17.80 -9.01
N SER A 23 38.30 -18.39 -8.21
CA SER A 23 38.72 -19.37 -7.19
C SER A 23 37.59 -20.30 -6.73
N ARG A 24 38.02 -21.52 -6.38
CA ARG A 24 37.27 -22.74 -6.05
C ARG A 24 36.66 -22.75 -4.65
N ALA A 25 35.56 -23.52 -4.55
CA ALA A 25 35.01 -24.33 -3.46
C ALA A 25 35.55 -24.18 -2.01
N ALA A 26 34.63 -23.87 -1.09
CA ALA A 26 34.64 -24.25 0.32
C ALA A 26 33.17 -24.31 0.85
N PRO A 27 32.86 -25.13 1.89
CA PRO A 27 31.53 -25.67 2.18
C PRO A 27 30.57 -24.64 2.84
N PRO A 28 29.24 -24.76 2.67
CA PRO A 28 28.30 -23.88 3.36
C PRO A 28 28.25 -24.23 4.85
N LYS A 29 28.90 -23.38 5.66
CA LYS A 29 28.61 -23.24 7.08
C LYS A 29 27.40 -22.34 7.25
N SER A 30 26.37 -22.89 7.90
CA SER A 30 25.54 -22.26 8.95
C SER A 30 24.94 -20.86 8.68
N SER A 31 23.59 -20.86 8.65
CA SER A 31 22.65 -19.75 8.86
C SER A 31 22.83 -18.51 7.97
N ALA A 32 21.97 -18.40 6.96
CA ALA A 32 21.59 -17.11 6.41
C ALA A 32 20.92 -16.30 7.53
N ALA A 33 21.69 -15.42 8.17
CA ALA A 33 21.13 -14.29 8.87
C ALA A 33 20.38 -13.46 7.81
N ALA A 34 19.06 -13.42 7.91
CA ALA A 34 18.28 -12.35 7.31
C ALA A 34 19.00 -11.05 7.64
N SER A 35 19.29 -10.22 6.64
CA SER A 35 20.00 -8.96 6.84
C SER A 35 19.20 -8.11 7.82
N ALA A 36 19.58 -8.15 9.10
CA ALA A 36 18.89 -7.42 10.14
C ALA A 36 18.98 -5.93 9.79
N LYS A 37 17.82 -5.29 9.57
CA LYS A 37 17.76 -3.85 9.34
C LYS A 37 18.56 -3.15 10.43
N LYS A 38 19.44 -2.23 10.03
CA LYS A 38 20.33 -1.56 10.96
C LYS A 38 19.50 -0.65 11.86
N THR A 39 19.53 -0.87 13.17
CA THR A 39 18.83 -0.01 14.12
C THR A 39 19.58 1.32 14.25
N THR A 40 18.85 2.43 14.44
CA THR A 40 19.46 3.72 14.78
C THR A 40 19.89 3.80 16.26
N GLY A 41 19.44 2.84 17.08
CA GLY A 41 19.49 2.91 18.54
C GLY A 41 18.46 3.88 19.15
N LYS A 42 17.68 4.60 18.33
CA LYS A 42 16.56 5.43 18.78
C LYS A 42 15.30 4.58 18.93
N LYS A 43 14.45 4.98 19.87
CA LYS A 43 13.11 4.42 20.05
C LYS A 43 12.08 5.52 20.13
N ALA A 44 10.84 5.23 19.74
CA ALA A 44 9.73 6.16 19.88
C ALA A 44 8.46 5.49 20.42
N THR A 45 7.71 6.22 21.25
CA THR A 45 6.34 5.89 21.64
C THR A 45 5.34 6.38 20.59
N ALA A 46 4.07 5.97 20.70
CA ALA A 46 3.01 6.45 19.81
C ALA A 46 2.90 7.98 19.83
N ALA A 47 2.93 8.61 21.01
CA ALA A 47 2.87 10.06 21.16
C ALA A 47 4.05 10.76 20.47
N GLN A 48 5.25 10.19 20.56
CA GLN A 48 6.44 10.73 19.90
C GLN A 48 6.34 10.62 18.37
N LEU A 49 5.75 9.54 17.85
CA LEU A 49 5.54 9.37 16.41
C LEU A 49 4.42 10.29 15.87
N VAL A 50 3.33 10.50 16.62
CA VAL A 50 2.29 11.49 16.25
C VAL A 50 2.92 12.88 16.17
N ALA A 51 3.71 13.28 17.16
CA ALA A 51 4.42 14.56 17.16
C ALA A 51 5.44 14.67 16.00
N ALA A 52 6.15 13.58 15.69
CA ALA A 52 7.07 13.54 14.55
C ALA A 52 6.33 13.69 13.22
N ALA A 53 5.19 13.01 13.04
CA ALA A 53 4.34 13.13 11.86
C ALA A 53 3.78 14.54 11.69
N LYS A 54 3.25 15.16 12.76
CA LYS A 54 2.79 16.57 12.75
C LYS A 54 3.90 17.51 12.31
N LYS A 55 5.09 17.34 12.89
CA LYS A 55 6.26 18.14 12.54
C LYS A 55 6.71 17.95 11.10
N ALA A 56 6.71 16.72 10.60
CA ALA A 56 7.06 16.41 9.21
C ALA A 56 6.05 17.02 8.22
N ASN A 57 4.75 16.90 8.49
CA ASN A 57 3.71 17.54 7.69
C ASN A 57 3.87 19.08 7.68
N ALA A 58 4.13 19.69 8.84
CA ALA A 58 4.39 21.12 8.93
C ALA A 58 5.66 21.55 8.16
N ALA A 59 6.75 20.78 8.25
CA ALA A 59 7.98 21.06 7.49
C ALA A 59 7.73 21.00 5.98
N MET A 60 7.00 19.97 5.55
CA MET A 60 6.58 19.81 4.17
C MET A 60 5.73 21.01 3.70
N ILE A 61 4.72 21.42 4.46
CA ILE A 61 3.87 22.58 4.14
C ILE A 61 4.72 23.86 4.06
N LYS A 62 5.63 24.09 5.01
CA LYS A 62 6.53 25.26 5.00
C LYS A 62 7.40 25.28 3.74
N ASN A 63 7.99 24.14 3.38
CA ASN A 63 8.83 24.01 2.19
C ASN A 63 8.02 24.11 0.88
N ALA A 64 6.78 23.60 0.87
CA ALA A 64 5.85 23.70 -0.25
C ALA A 64 5.46 25.15 -0.52
N ARG A 65 5.16 25.93 0.52
CA ARG A 65 4.81 27.35 0.39
C ARG A 65 5.96 28.22 -0.13
N ALA A 66 7.20 27.79 0.12
CA ALA A 66 8.38 28.46 -0.41
C ALA A 66 8.69 28.07 -1.87
N ASP A 67 7.99 27.06 -2.40
CA ASP A 67 8.18 26.54 -3.74
C ASP A 67 7.15 27.11 -4.71
N LYS A 68 7.64 27.70 -5.80
CA LYS A 68 6.79 28.23 -6.88
C LYS A 68 6.05 27.12 -7.62
N GLY A 69 6.60 25.92 -7.67
CA GLY A 69 5.94 24.74 -8.27
C GLY A 69 4.74 24.25 -7.47
N LEU A 70 4.55 24.75 -6.24
CA LEU A 70 3.42 24.46 -5.36
C LEU A 70 2.68 25.74 -4.94
N ASP A 71 2.55 26.75 -5.81
CA ASP A 71 1.69 27.90 -5.47
C ASP A 71 0.23 27.42 -5.29
N PRO A 72 -0.39 27.59 -4.09
CA PRO A 72 -1.76 27.14 -3.81
C PRO A 72 -2.82 27.86 -4.65
N LYS A 73 -2.46 28.96 -5.34
CA LYS A 73 -3.35 29.65 -6.27
C LYS A 73 -3.44 28.98 -7.63
N VAL A 74 -2.50 28.10 -7.96
CA VAL A 74 -2.53 27.32 -9.20
C VAL A 74 -3.49 26.14 -8.98
N PRO A 75 -4.56 26.00 -9.77
CA PRO A 75 -5.56 24.96 -9.61
C PRO A 75 -4.99 23.56 -9.42
N LYS A 76 -4.01 23.17 -10.25
CA LYS A 76 -3.34 21.87 -10.22
C LYS A 76 -2.68 21.52 -8.88
N ASN A 77 -2.29 22.53 -8.10
CA ASN A 77 -1.62 22.35 -6.82
C ASN A 77 -2.59 22.30 -5.63
N LYS A 78 -3.86 22.71 -5.81
CA LYS A 78 -4.86 22.68 -4.73
C LYS A 78 -5.03 21.30 -4.08
N PRO A 79 -5.08 20.18 -4.83
CA PRO A 79 -5.23 18.85 -4.20
C PRO A 79 -4.08 18.47 -3.27
N PHE A 80 -2.86 18.98 -3.50
CA PHE A 80 -1.72 18.78 -2.60
C PHE A 80 -2.00 19.40 -1.22
N TYR A 81 -2.48 20.65 -1.19
CA TYR A 81 -2.81 21.33 0.08
C TYR A 81 -4.08 20.77 0.73
N THR A 82 -5.07 20.34 -0.05
CA THR A 82 -6.25 19.63 0.47
C THR A 82 -5.85 18.32 1.16
N ALA A 83 -4.94 17.54 0.57
CA ALA A 83 -4.42 16.34 1.20
C ALA A 83 -3.60 16.66 2.47
N ALA A 84 -2.74 17.68 2.43
CA ALA A 84 -1.97 18.13 3.60
C ALA A 84 -2.87 18.57 4.76
N LYS A 85 -3.98 19.27 4.47
CA LYS A 85 -5.02 19.65 5.44
C LYS A 85 -5.67 18.41 6.06
N LYS A 86 -6.04 17.42 5.25
CA LYS A 86 -6.59 16.15 5.74
C LYS A 86 -5.61 15.43 6.66
N VAL A 87 -4.32 15.39 6.31
CA VAL A 87 -3.27 14.82 7.20
C VAL A 87 -3.24 15.55 8.54
N THR A 88 -3.24 16.89 8.56
CA THR A 88 -3.29 17.69 9.81
C THR A 88 -4.53 17.35 10.64
N THR A 89 -5.72 17.38 10.03
CA THR A 89 -6.99 17.08 10.72
C THR A 89 -6.97 15.69 11.34
N GLN A 90 -6.46 14.68 10.63
CA GLN A 90 -6.38 13.31 11.12
C GLN A 90 -5.31 13.16 12.21
N LEU A 91 -4.14 13.80 12.08
CA LEU A 91 -3.12 13.77 13.14
C LEU A 91 -3.61 14.41 14.44
N ASP A 92 -4.42 15.48 14.35
CA ASP A 92 -5.07 16.09 15.50
C ASP A 92 -6.12 15.18 16.15
N ARG A 93 -6.93 14.51 15.32
CA ARG A 93 -7.88 13.51 15.82
C ARG A 93 -7.15 12.33 16.47
N ALA A 94 -6.03 11.88 15.88
CA ALA A 94 -5.20 10.81 16.42
C ALA A 94 -4.61 11.19 17.79
N ASP A 95 -4.06 12.40 17.92
CA ASP A 95 -3.50 12.93 19.16
C ASP A 95 -4.56 13.01 20.28
N LYS A 96 -5.75 13.56 19.97
CA LYS A 96 -6.89 13.60 20.90
C LYS A 96 -7.37 12.20 21.28
N GLY A 97 -7.49 11.29 20.31
CA GLY A 97 -7.90 9.91 20.54
C GLY A 97 -6.90 9.12 21.36
N LEU A 98 -5.60 9.38 21.18
CA LEU A 98 -4.51 8.79 21.97
C LEU A 98 -4.59 9.25 23.42
N ALA A 99 -4.78 10.55 23.65
CA ALA A 99 -4.96 11.11 24.99
C ALA A 99 -6.23 10.56 25.67
N ALA A 100 -7.31 10.43 24.91
CA ALA A 100 -8.60 9.89 25.38
C ALA A 100 -8.63 8.36 25.50
N LYS A 101 -7.60 7.65 24.98
CA LYS A 101 -7.53 6.18 24.92
C LYS A 101 -8.77 5.56 24.28
N ASN A 102 -9.17 6.05 23.10
CA ASN A 102 -10.36 5.57 22.38
C ASN A 102 -10.07 5.20 20.91
N ASN A 103 -11.08 4.71 20.19
CA ASN A 103 -10.89 4.26 18.81
C ASN A 103 -10.54 5.38 17.82
N ASP A 104 -10.77 6.66 18.16
CA ASP A 104 -10.41 7.78 17.27
C ASP A 104 -8.92 7.79 16.94
N PHE A 105 -8.07 7.28 17.84
CA PHE A 105 -6.64 7.12 17.55
C PHE A 105 -6.40 6.22 16.33
N PHE A 106 -7.04 5.04 16.28
CA PHE A 106 -6.82 4.08 15.20
C PHE A 106 -7.46 4.53 13.89
N ASP A 107 -8.71 5.00 13.97
CA ASP A 107 -9.44 5.56 12.82
C ASP A 107 -8.63 6.68 12.18
N ALA A 108 -8.08 7.57 12.99
CA ALA A 108 -7.38 8.74 12.49
C ALA A 108 -5.95 8.43 12.00
N VAL A 109 -5.26 7.43 12.56
CA VAL A 109 -3.98 6.96 11.98
C VAL A 109 -4.20 6.34 10.60
N SER A 110 -5.24 5.51 10.42
CA SER A 110 -5.62 4.97 9.10
C SER A 110 -6.03 6.10 8.15
N GLY A 111 -6.88 7.04 8.58
CA GLY A 111 -7.26 8.20 7.77
C GLY A 111 -6.07 9.10 7.39
N ALA A 112 -5.08 9.26 8.28
CA ALA A 112 -3.86 9.99 7.99
C ALA A 112 -2.98 9.26 6.95
N ARG A 113 -2.94 7.92 6.99
CA ARG A 113 -2.27 7.09 5.97
C ARG A 113 -2.93 7.25 4.60
N SER A 114 -4.25 7.14 4.50
CA SER A 114 -4.97 7.38 3.25
C SER A 114 -4.73 8.80 2.72
N ALA A 115 -4.78 9.82 3.59
CA ALA A 115 -4.49 11.20 3.21
C ALA A 115 -3.02 11.40 2.76
N GLN A 116 -2.08 10.66 3.34
CA GLN A 116 -0.66 10.68 2.95
C GLN A 116 -0.46 10.07 1.56
N GLU A 117 -1.17 9.00 1.21
CA GLU A 117 -1.15 8.46 -0.15
C GLU A 117 -1.85 9.38 -1.16
N GLN A 118 -2.94 10.06 -0.76
CA GLN A 118 -3.56 11.13 -1.55
C GLN A 118 -2.54 12.23 -1.88
N LEU A 119 -1.78 12.65 -0.87
CA LEU A 119 -0.72 13.66 -0.98
C LEU A 119 0.41 13.21 -1.91
N LYS A 120 0.85 11.93 -1.87
CA LYS A 120 1.84 11.36 -2.80
C LYS A 120 1.36 11.46 -4.25
N VAL A 121 0.10 11.12 -4.52
CA VAL A 121 -0.48 11.25 -5.86
C VAL A 121 -0.49 12.72 -6.29
N ALA A 122 -1.04 13.61 -5.46
CA ALA A 122 -1.12 15.03 -5.79
C ALA A 122 0.27 15.65 -6.04
N TRP A 123 1.26 15.35 -5.21
CA TRP A 123 2.65 15.79 -5.39
C TRP A 123 3.22 15.36 -6.75
N ASN A 124 3.04 14.09 -7.12
CA ASN A 124 3.54 13.55 -8.38
C ASN A 124 2.89 14.16 -9.63
N LEU A 125 1.72 14.79 -9.47
CA LEU A 125 1.01 15.49 -10.53
C LEU A 125 1.27 17.00 -10.52
N THR A 126 2.04 17.51 -9.56
CA THR A 126 2.52 18.90 -9.58
C THR A 126 3.81 19.04 -10.40
N ASP A 127 4.18 20.27 -10.73
CA ASP A 127 5.45 20.57 -11.44
C ASP A 127 6.64 20.70 -10.49
N SER A 128 6.42 20.50 -9.18
CA SER A 128 7.46 20.66 -8.20
C SER A 128 8.49 19.54 -8.23
N LYS A 129 9.76 19.94 -8.04
CA LYS A 129 10.91 19.03 -7.86
C LYS A 129 11.65 19.34 -6.55
N ASN A 130 10.98 19.98 -5.59
CA ASN A 130 11.61 20.39 -4.34
C ASN A 130 11.93 19.18 -3.46
N LYS A 131 13.22 18.84 -3.38
CA LYS A 131 13.73 17.70 -2.61
C LYS A 131 13.40 17.75 -1.12
N LYS A 132 13.25 18.95 -0.54
CA LYS A 132 12.87 19.07 0.88
C LYS A 132 11.43 18.67 1.12
N VAL A 133 10.51 19.09 0.24
CA VAL A 133 9.10 18.64 0.29
C VAL A 133 9.03 17.12 0.18
N ALA A 134 9.75 16.52 -0.76
CA ALA A 134 9.81 15.06 -0.90
C ALA A 134 10.39 14.36 0.34
N ALA A 135 11.49 14.87 0.90
CA ALA A 135 12.11 14.31 2.10
C ALA A 135 11.19 14.40 3.33
N ASP A 136 10.52 15.53 3.53
CA ASP A 136 9.57 15.72 4.63
C ASP A 136 8.33 14.82 4.46
N ALA A 137 7.85 14.64 3.23
CA ALA A 137 6.76 13.71 2.92
C ALA A 137 7.14 12.25 3.20
N VAL A 138 8.40 11.86 2.95
CA VAL A 138 8.92 10.53 3.32
C VAL A 138 8.97 10.37 4.84
N ALA A 139 9.48 11.37 5.57
CA ALA A 139 9.51 11.34 7.03
C ALA A 139 8.11 11.23 7.64
N LEU A 140 7.13 11.95 7.08
CA LEU A 140 5.72 11.84 7.43
C LEU A 140 5.19 10.42 7.18
N GLY A 141 5.41 9.88 5.98
CA GLY A 141 4.98 8.54 5.60
C GLY A 141 5.51 7.47 6.56
N ASN A 142 6.81 7.52 6.85
CA ASN A 142 7.45 6.55 7.74
C ASN A 142 6.97 6.64 9.19
N ALA A 143 6.73 7.86 9.71
CA ALA A 143 6.16 8.04 11.04
C ALA A 143 4.74 7.44 11.13
N LEU A 144 3.92 7.66 10.11
CA LEU A 144 2.59 7.07 10.01
C LEU A 144 2.63 5.55 9.83
N ASP A 145 3.60 5.03 9.07
CA ASP A 145 3.80 3.58 8.90
C ASP A 145 4.15 2.89 10.22
N LEU A 146 5.04 3.49 11.03
CA LEU A 146 5.33 2.97 12.36
C LEU A 146 4.11 3.04 13.28
N LEU A 147 3.33 4.13 13.26
CA LEU A 147 2.08 4.22 14.00
C LEU A 147 1.12 3.09 13.61
N ARG A 148 0.91 2.89 12.32
CA ARG A 148 -0.01 1.89 11.77
C ARG A 148 0.45 0.46 12.06
N ARG A 149 1.74 0.17 11.93
CA ARG A 149 2.29 -1.19 12.02
C ARG A 149 2.56 -1.66 13.45
N ASP A 150 2.87 -0.75 14.36
CA ASP A 150 3.36 -1.10 15.69
C ASP A 150 2.42 -0.70 16.85
N PHE A 151 1.55 0.29 16.61
CA PHE A 151 0.62 0.81 17.61
C PHE A 151 -0.86 0.63 17.27
N SER A 152 -1.23 0.02 16.15
CA SER A 152 -2.64 -0.23 15.83
C SER A 152 -3.23 -1.47 16.51
N LYS A 153 -4.54 -1.67 16.38
CA LYS A 153 -5.21 -2.91 16.80
C LYS A 153 -4.73 -4.14 16.01
N GLU A 154 -4.41 -3.97 14.73
CA GLU A 154 -3.78 -4.96 13.87
C GLU A 154 -2.38 -5.32 14.38
N ALA A 155 -1.61 -4.34 14.86
CA ALA A 155 -0.33 -4.60 15.50
C ALA A 155 -0.49 -5.44 16.78
N ALA A 156 -1.47 -5.12 17.62
CA ALA A 156 -1.80 -5.92 18.80
C ALA A 156 -2.25 -7.34 18.42
N ARG A 157 -3.09 -7.47 17.37
CA ARG A 157 -3.52 -8.76 16.82
C ARG A 157 -2.36 -9.58 16.27
N LYS A 158 -1.39 -8.93 15.61
CA LYS A 158 -0.16 -9.54 15.09
C LYS A 158 0.70 -10.09 16.23
N LYS A 159 0.89 -9.30 17.29
CA LYS A 159 1.64 -9.72 18.50
C LYS A 159 1.00 -10.90 19.21
N LYS A 160 -0.35 -10.96 19.25
CA LYS A 160 -1.09 -12.12 19.77
C LYS A 160 -0.85 -13.39 18.95
N GLY A 161 -0.60 -13.27 17.65
CA GLY A 161 -0.30 -14.39 16.77
C GLY A 161 -1.46 -15.39 16.61
N GLY A 162 -1.14 -16.61 16.18
CA GLY A 162 -2.13 -17.67 15.93
C GLY A 162 -2.82 -17.56 14.57
N GLU A 163 -3.76 -18.48 14.32
CA GLU A 163 -4.52 -18.52 13.07
C GLU A 163 -5.57 -17.40 12.97
N LEU A 164 -6.11 -17.19 11.77
CA LEU A 164 -7.31 -16.41 11.56
C LEU A 164 -8.52 -17.08 12.22
N THR A 165 -9.32 -16.30 12.92
CA THR A 165 -10.65 -16.70 13.39
C THR A 165 -11.61 -16.90 12.21
N ALA A 166 -12.74 -17.57 12.45
CA ALA A 166 -13.76 -17.74 11.41
C ALA A 166 -14.28 -16.41 10.83
N LYS A 167 -14.45 -15.40 11.70
CA LYS A 167 -14.88 -14.05 11.28
C LYS A 167 -13.81 -13.37 10.43
N GLU A 168 -12.54 -13.42 10.83
CA GLU A 168 -11.43 -12.87 10.04
C GLU A 168 -11.28 -13.59 8.69
N LYS A 169 -11.45 -14.93 8.64
CA LYS A 169 -11.46 -15.69 7.37
C LYS A 169 -12.58 -15.22 6.44
N ALA A 170 -13.78 -14.99 6.98
CA ALA A 170 -14.92 -14.50 6.20
C ALA A 170 -14.70 -13.07 5.68
N GLU A 171 -14.20 -12.17 6.53
CA GLU A 171 -13.86 -10.80 6.12
C GLU A 171 -12.70 -10.78 5.11
N PHE A 172 -11.68 -11.61 5.28
CA PHE A 172 -10.59 -11.68 4.30
C PHE A 172 -11.07 -12.24 2.96
N ALA A 173 -11.94 -13.25 2.95
CA ALA A 173 -12.55 -13.75 1.72
C ALA A 173 -13.36 -12.66 0.99
N LYS A 174 -14.11 -11.83 1.73
CA LYS A 174 -14.83 -10.66 1.21
C LYS A 174 -13.89 -9.63 0.60
N ILE A 175 -12.84 -9.24 1.32
CA ILE A 175 -11.79 -8.33 0.82
C ILE A 175 -11.23 -8.88 -0.50
N LYS A 176 -10.82 -10.15 -0.54
CA LYS A 176 -10.24 -10.76 -1.73
C LYS A 176 -11.21 -10.78 -2.92
N ALA A 177 -12.49 -11.07 -2.67
CA ALA A 177 -13.52 -11.04 -3.72
C ALA A 177 -13.70 -9.61 -4.27
N HIS A 178 -13.78 -8.62 -3.39
CA HIS A 178 -13.89 -7.21 -3.75
C HIS A 178 -12.70 -6.72 -4.56
N GLN A 179 -11.49 -7.15 -4.23
CA GLN A 179 -10.29 -6.80 -5.00
C GLN A 179 -10.28 -7.41 -6.41
N LYS A 180 -10.87 -8.61 -6.60
CA LYS A 180 -11.05 -9.18 -7.96
C LYS A 180 -12.02 -8.36 -8.80
N GLU A 181 -13.09 -7.85 -8.19
CA GLU A 181 -14.03 -6.96 -8.89
C GLU A 181 -13.40 -5.61 -9.23
N LEU A 182 -12.64 -5.03 -8.29
CA LEU A 182 -11.90 -3.78 -8.52
C LEU A 182 -10.91 -3.94 -9.68
N LEU A 183 -10.16 -5.05 -9.73
CA LEU A 183 -9.26 -5.35 -10.84
C LEU A 183 -9.97 -5.36 -12.20
N ALA A 184 -11.15 -5.96 -12.30
CA ALA A 184 -11.91 -5.98 -13.54
C ALA A 184 -12.29 -4.56 -14.00
N LYS A 185 -12.60 -3.67 -13.06
CA LYS A 185 -12.95 -2.26 -13.34
C LYS A 185 -11.73 -1.43 -13.72
N ILE A 186 -10.62 -1.59 -13.00
CA ILE A 186 -9.33 -0.98 -13.32
C ILE A 186 -8.91 -1.36 -14.74
N ASN A 187 -8.92 -2.65 -15.08
CA ASN A 187 -8.54 -3.13 -16.41
C ASN A 187 -9.42 -2.55 -17.52
N LYS A 188 -10.74 -2.45 -17.27
CA LYS A 188 -11.68 -1.83 -18.22
C LYS A 188 -11.38 -0.35 -18.45
N LEU A 189 -11.06 0.38 -17.38
CA LEU A 189 -10.70 1.79 -17.48
C LEU A 189 -9.35 1.97 -18.18
N GLN A 190 -8.34 1.17 -17.82
CA GLN A 190 -7.04 1.18 -18.48
C GLN A 190 -7.15 0.97 -20.01
N ALA A 191 -8.00 0.02 -20.45
CA ALA A 191 -8.21 -0.23 -21.88
C ALA A 191 -8.81 0.97 -22.62
N LYS A 192 -9.56 1.83 -21.94
CA LYS A 192 -10.18 3.04 -22.51
C LYS A 192 -9.26 4.25 -22.48
N SER A 193 -8.51 4.43 -21.39
CA SER A 193 -7.68 5.62 -21.14
C SER A 193 -6.22 5.48 -21.58
N THR A 194 -5.93 4.70 -22.63
CA THR A 194 -4.54 4.35 -23.05
C THR A 194 -3.63 5.53 -23.39
N LYS A 195 -4.23 6.69 -23.69
CA LYS A 195 -3.53 7.95 -24.01
C LYS A 195 -3.16 8.77 -22.77
N ASP A 196 -3.88 8.59 -21.67
CA ASP A 196 -3.65 9.32 -20.42
C ASP A 196 -2.57 8.63 -19.59
N LYS A 197 -1.31 9.06 -19.72
CA LYS A 197 -0.18 8.40 -19.07
C LYS A 197 -0.19 8.55 -17.55
N ALA A 198 -0.72 9.66 -17.03
CA ALA A 198 -0.83 9.88 -15.59
C ALA A 198 -1.82 8.89 -14.97
N LEU A 199 -3.03 8.80 -15.54
CA LEU A 199 -4.05 7.86 -15.10
C LEU A 199 -3.60 6.40 -15.27
N GLN A 200 -2.92 6.06 -16.37
CA GLN A 200 -2.41 4.69 -16.58
C GLN A 200 -1.42 4.27 -15.49
N ARG A 201 -0.51 5.16 -15.07
CA ARG A 201 0.43 4.87 -13.97
C ARG A 201 -0.30 4.66 -12.65
N GLY A 202 -1.29 5.51 -12.35
CA GLY A 202 -2.14 5.37 -11.17
C GLY A 202 -2.88 4.03 -11.14
N LEU A 203 -3.57 3.70 -12.24
CA LEU A 203 -4.30 2.46 -12.38
C LEU A 203 -3.38 1.23 -12.29
N ALA A 204 -2.17 1.29 -12.84
CA ALA A 204 -1.21 0.19 -12.73
C ALA A 204 -0.71 -0.04 -11.28
N LYS A 205 -0.54 1.04 -10.49
CA LYS A 205 -0.19 0.92 -9.06
C LYS A 205 -1.33 0.26 -8.28
N MET A 206 -2.56 0.75 -8.45
CA MET A 206 -3.76 0.17 -7.82
C MET A 206 -3.95 -1.30 -8.25
N GLU A 207 -3.74 -1.62 -9.52
CA GLU A 207 -3.82 -2.99 -10.04
C GLU A 207 -2.82 -3.91 -9.33
N LYS A 208 -1.57 -3.46 -9.16
CA LYS A 208 -0.52 -4.23 -8.46
C LYS A 208 -0.93 -4.53 -7.02
N GLU A 209 -1.43 -3.54 -6.30
CA GLU A 209 -1.86 -3.68 -4.90
C GLU A 209 -3.11 -4.57 -4.77
N SER A 210 -4.13 -4.34 -5.60
CA SER A 210 -5.33 -5.19 -5.65
C SER A 210 -5.00 -6.65 -6.00
N ARG A 211 -4.06 -6.90 -6.92
CA ARG A 211 -3.56 -8.26 -7.23
C ARG A 211 -2.88 -8.90 -6.02
N ARG A 212 -2.04 -8.14 -5.31
CA ARG A 212 -1.36 -8.61 -4.09
C ARG A 212 -2.38 -9.08 -3.06
N ILE A 213 -3.43 -8.30 -2.81
CA ILE A 213 -4.49 -8.67 -1.86
C ILE A 213 -5.30 -9.87 -2.38
N ALA A 214 -5.76 -9.84 -3.64
CA ALA A 214 -6.61 -10.89 -4.22
C ALA A 214 -5.94 -12.28 -4.21
N ASN A 215 -4.61 -12.31 -4.33
CA ASN A 215 -3.81 -13.54 -4.38
C ASN A 215 -3.17 -13.92 -3.03
N ALA A 216 -3.32 -13.09 -1.99
CA ALA A 216 -2.72 -13.34 -0.69
C ALA A 216 -3.21 -14.66 -0.05
N LYS A 217 -2.37 -15.35 0.72
CA LYS A 217 -2.76 -16.63 1.35
C LYS A 217 -3.73 -16.35 2.50
N MET A 218 -4.59 -17.32 2.84
CA MET A 218 -5.59 -17.17 3.91
C MET A 218 -4.95 -17.34 5.30
N ASN A 219 -4.04 -16.44 5.67
CA ASN A 219 -3.33 -16.45 6.95
C ASN A 219 -3.33 -15.07 7.61
N LEU A 220 -2.89 -15.02 8.87
CA LEU A 220 -2.91 -13.78 9.66
C LEU A 220 -2.02 -12.68 9.08
N ALA A 221 -0.79 -13.00 8.66
CA ALA A 221 0.15 -12.01 8.16
C ALA A 221 -0.40 -11.31 6.90
N ASP A 222 -0.91 -12.10 5.97
CA ASP A 222 -1.48 -11.65 4.70
C ASP A 222 -2.79 -10.87 4.91
N TYR A 223 -3.62 -11.27 5.88
CA TYR A 223 -4.83 -10.54 6.23
C TYR A 223 -4.50 -9.13 6.77
N LEU A 224 -3.57 -9.03 7.72
CA LEU A 224 -3.20 -7.74 8.29
C LEU A 224 -2.47 -6.86 7.26
N ALA A 225 -1.63 -7.45 6.40
CA ALA A 225 -1.01 -6.73 5.29
C ALA A 225 -2.05 -6.21 4.29
N ALA A 226 -3.11 -6.98 4.01
CA ALA A 226 -4.20 -6.53 3.16
C ALA A 226 -4.91 -5.32 3.76
N LEU A 227 -5.17 -5.29 5.08
CA LEU A 227 -5.77 -4.13 5.74
C LEU A 227 -4.92 -2.88 5.56
N TYR A 228 -3.59 -2.95 5.70
CA TYR A 228 -2.74 -1.77 5.47
C TYR A 228 -2.80 -1.28 4.01
N LEU A 229 -2.85 -2.20 3.05
CA LEU A 229 -2.97 -1.84 1.63
C LEU A 229 -4.33 -1.23 1.27
N LEU A 230 -5.39 -1.44 2.08
CA LEU A 230 -6.66 -0.78 1.86
C LEU A 230 -6.56 0.73 2.14
N ASP A 231 -5.79 1.14 3.15
CA ASP A 231 -5.48 2.57 3.40
C ASP A 231 -4.82 3.20 2.17
N ASP A 232 -3.86 2.47 1.57
CA ASP A 232 -3.11 2.97 0.43
C ASP A 232 -3.99 3.10 -0.84
N LEU A 233 -4.84 2.10 -1.10
CA LEU A 233 -5.79 2.13 -2.22
C LEU A 233 -6.82 3.25 -2.08
N GLU A 234 -7.36 3.46 -0.88
CA GLU A 234 -8.28 4.56 -0.59
C GLU A 234 -7.62 5.92 -0.88
N GLY A 235 -6.41 6.13 -0.37
CA GLY A 235 -5.66 7.35 -0.61
C GLY A 235 -5.36 7.61 -2.09
N GLN A 236 -5.01 6.56 -2.84
CA GLN A 236 -4.77 6.66 -4.27
C GLN A 236 -6.03 7.06 -5.04
N LEU A 237 -7.18 6.45 -4.73
CA LEU A 237 -8.46 6.78 -5.37
C LEU A 237 -8.84 8.25 -5.08
N TYR A 238 -8.77 8.70 -3.83
CA TYR A 238 -8.99 10.13 -3.54
C TYR A 238 -7.95 11.05 -4.16
N GLY A 239 -6.72 10.57 -4.37
CA GLY A 239 -5.64 11.33 -4.99
C GLY A 239 -5.92 11.68 -6.43
N TYR A 240 -6.34 10.69 -7.21
CA TYR A 240 -6.63 10.88 -8.63
C TYR A 240 -7.96 11.56 -8.91
N ASP A 241 -8.90 11.59 -7.94
CA ASP A 241 -10.26 12.08 -8.14
C ASP A 241 -10.34 13.47 -8.84
N TYR A 242 -9.41 14.36 -8.49
CA TYR A 242 -9.31 15.73 -9.01
C TYR A 242 -8.71 15.85 -10.42
N TYR A 243 -8.03 14.79 -10.89
CA TYR A 243 -7.23 14.80 -12.12
C TYR A 243 -7.85 13.93 -13.22
N ILE A 244 -9.02 13.33 -12.98
CA ILE A 244 -9.67 12.48 -13.97
C ILE A 244 -10.31 13.33 -15.07
N ASP A 245 -9.86 13.13 -16.31
CA ASP A 245 -10.48 13.72 -17.50
C ASP A 245 -12.01 13.50 -17.49
N PRO A 246 -12.81 14.54 -17.80
CA PRO A 246 -14.27 14.43 -17.88
C PRO A 246 -14.78 13.22 -18.70
N ALA A 247 -14.05 12.80 -19.74
CA ALA A 247 -14.37 11.64 -20.56
C ALA A 247 -14.35 10.32 -19.76
N TRP A 248 -13.52 10.23 -18.72
CA TRP A 248 -13.35 9.03 -17.89
C TRP A 248 -14.11 9.11 -16.57
N ARG A 249 -14.62 10.28 -16.17
CA ARG A 249 -15.22 10.53 -14.86
C ARG A 249 -16.33 9.54 -14.49
N SER A 250 -17.18 9.16 -15.45
CA SER A 250 -18.27 8.20 -15.20
C SER A 250 -17.76 6.79 -14.92
N ASP A 251 -16.72 6.34 -15.62
CA ASP A 251 -16.06 5.05 -15.34
C ASP A 251 -15.25 5.12 -14.04
N TRP A 252 -14.62 6.25 -13.75
CA TRP A 252 -13.87 6.47 -12.51
C TRP A 252 -14.74 6.42 -11.26
N ILE A 253 -15.90 7.08 -11.25
CA ILE A 253 -16.84 7.04 -10.11
C ILE A 253 -17.24 5.60 -9.76
N VAL A 254 -17.28 4.70 -10.76
CA VAL A 254 -17.56 3.27 -10.53
C VAL A 254 -16.39 2.55 -9.85
N VAL A 255 -15.15 3.00 -10.07
CA VAL A 255 -13.95 2.53 -9.37
C VAL A 255 -13.89 3.16 -7.97
N ASP A 256 -14.04 4.47 -7.86
CA ASP A 256 -13.94 5.23 -6.61
C ASP A 256 -14.89 4.72 -5.52
N LYS A 257 -16.15 4.42 -5.86
CA LYS A 257 -17.13 3.84 -4.92
C LYS A 257 -16.71 2.51 -4.29
N TYR A 258 -15.63 1.87 -4.75
CA TYR A 258 -15.11 0.66 -4.11
C TYR A 258 -14.44 0.94 -2.76
N VAL A 259 -14.09 2.18 -2.43
CA VAL A 259 -13.58 2.56 -1.09
C VAL A 259 -14.65 2.49 -0.01
N ASP A 260 -15.92 2.70 -0.35
CA ASP A 260 -17.05 2.63 0.60
C ASP A 260 -17.16 1.25 1.27
N TYR A 261 -16.57 0.22 0.65
CA TYR A 261 -16.51 -1.13 1.18
C TYR A 261 -15.52 -1.30 2.33
N TYR A 262 -14.52 -0.42 2.45
CA TYR A 262 -13.43 -0.55 3.43
C TYR A 262 -13.87 -0.11 4.83
N THR A 263 -14.67 0.96 4.92
CA THR A 263 -15.21 1.49 6.19
C THR A 263 -15.88 0.42 7.08
N PRO A 264 -16.86 -0.39 6.60
CA PRO A 264 -17.48 -1.40 7.45
C PRO A 264 -16.52 -2.53 7.86
N ILE A 265 -15.46 -2.80 7.07
CA ILE A 265 -14.44 -3.78 7.43
C ILE A 265 -13.68 -3.29 8.67
N TYR A 266 -13.20 -2.04 8.67
CA TYR A 266 -12.48 -1.49 9.81
C TYR A 266 -13.32 -1.45 11.08
N ALA A 267 -14.58 -1.05 10.98
CA ALA A 267 -15.50 -1.06 12.11
C ALA A 267 -15.65 -2.48 12.71
N ASN A 268 -15.74 -3.50 11.88
CA ASN A 268 -15.83 -4.89 12.31
C ASN A 268 -14.54 -5.39 12.98
N VAL A 269 -13.38 -5.11 12.36
CA VAL A 269 -12.06 -5.51 12.86
C VAL A 269 -11.76 -4.86 14.20
N TRP A 270 -11.98 -3.55 14.32
CA TRP A 270 -11.64 -2.80 15.53
C TRP A 270 -12.59 -3.02 16.69
N THR A 271 -13.82 -3.48 16.44
CA THR A 271 -14.73 -3.88 17.52
C THR A 271 -14.26 -5.16 18.20
N ASP A 272 -13.67 -6.10 17.45
CA ASP A 272 -13.31 -7.42 17.98
C ASP A 272 -11.92 -7.47 18.62
N TYR A 273 -11.02 -6.58 18.20
CA TYR A 273 -9.65 -6.58 18.71
C TYR A 273 -9.56 -5.84 20.03
N ALA A 274 -9.41 -6.60 21.11
CA ALA A 274 -8.99 -6.08 22.40
C ALA A 274 -7.62 -5.38 22.24
N TYR A 275 -7.50 -4.20 22.85
CA TYR A 275 -6.29 -3.39 22.77
C TYR A 275 -5.85 -2.99 24.18
N ASP A 276 -4.59 -3.25 24.48
CA ASP A 276 -3.95 -2.79 25.71
C ASP A 276 -3.34 -1.41 25.46
N TRP A 277 -3.90 -0.39 26.11
CA TRP A 277 -3.43 0.98 25.97
C TRP A 277 -2.03 1.20 26.53
N ASP A 278 -1.47 0.28 27.32
CA ASP A 278 -0.08 0.40 27.76
C ASP A 278 0.91 0.21 26.59
N TYR A 279 0.46 -0.42 25.49
CA TYR A 279 1.26 -0.57 24.27
C TYR A 279 1.68 0.77 23.67
N VAL A 280 0.84 1.82 23.76
CA VAL A 280 1.16 3.13 23.17
C VAL A 280 2.34 3.83 23.85
N THR A 281 2.67 3.41 25.08
CA THR A 281 3.80 3.93 25.87
C THR A 281 5.06 3.09 25.72
N THR A 282 4.95 1.88 25.17
CA THR A 282 6.08 0.97 24.95
C THR A 282 6.86 1.43 23.71
N PRO A 283 8.12 1.89 23.85
CA PRO A 283 8.86 2.42 22.72
C PRO A 283 9.24 1.34 21.70
N VAL A 284 9.11 1.66 20.41
CA VAL A 284 9.52 0.79 19.29
C VAL A 284 10.83 1.28 18.69
N ASP A 285 11.64 0.36 18.17
CA ASP A 285 12.91 0.69 17.51
C ASP A 285 12.68 1.46 16.21
N ILE A 286 13.48 2.50 16.00
CA ILE A 286 13.56 3.23 14.72
C ILE A 286 14.78 2.70 13.97
N TYR A 287 14.55 2.18 12.77
CA TYR A 287 15.60 1.69 11.88
C TYR A 287 16.18 2.83 11.05
N VAL A 288 17.42 2.65 10.57
CA VAL A 288 18.14 3.69 9.79
C VAL A 288 17.31 4.15 8.61
N ASP A 289 16.59 3.22 7.98
CA ASP A 289 15.80 3.47 6.78
C ASP A 289 14.44 4.12 7.09
N ASP A 290 13.99 4.13 8.36
CA ASP A 290 12.71 4.71 8.73
C ASP A 290 12.73 6.24 8.72
N ASN A 291 13.89 6.91 8.81
CA ASN A 291 14.05 8.38 8.73
C ASN A 291 12.84 9.25 9.15
N VAL A 292 12.34 9.07 10.39
CA VAL A 292 11.08 9.70 10.85
C VAL A 292 11.23 11.13 11.38
N TYR A 293 12.46 11.67 11.37
CA TYR A 293 12.76 12.98 11.93
C TYR A 293 13.21 13.92 10.83
N VAL A 294 12.66 15.13 10.84
CA VAL A 294 13.11 16.21 9.95
C VAL A 294 14.37 16.87 10.49
N ASP A 295 15.35 17.12 9.61
CA ASP A 295 16.67 17.67 9.95
C ASP A 295 16.61 19.13 10.45
N ASP A 296 15.68 19.92 9.92
CA ASP A 296 15.45 21.31 10.33
C ASP A 296 14.35 21.35 11.40
N SER A 297 14.73 21.41 12.68
CA SER A 297 13.75 21.35 13.76
C SER A 297 12.84 22.58 13.79
N LEU A 298 11.62 22.48 13.25
CA LEU A 298 10.55 23.44 13.52
C LEU A 298 10.28 23.55 15.02
N SER A 299 10.08 24.77 15.49
CA SER A 299 9.53 25.06 16.81
C SER A 299 8.02 24.73 16.87
N PRO A 300 7.43 24.48 18.06
CA PRO A 300 5.99 24.25 18.19
C PRO A 300 5.15 25.37 17.54
N THR A 301 5.52 26.63 17.76
CA THR A 301 4.83 27.77 17.13
C THR A 301 4.90 27.76 15.60
N GLU A 302 6.00 27.26 15.02
CA GLU A 302 6.08 27.13 13.56
C GLU A 302 5.24 25.97 13.03
N VAL A 303 5.08 24.89 13.82
CA VAL A 303 4.16 23.78 13.52
C VAL A 303 2.73 24.33 13.51
N ASP A 304 2.30 24.97 14.60
CA ASP A 304 0.97 25.57 14.73
C ASP A 304 0.68 26.53 13.57
N ALA A 305 1.66 27.36 13.18
CA ALA A 305 1.50 28.30 12.07
C ALA A 305 1.32 27.62 10.68
N GLN A 306 1.83 26.40 10.50
CA GLN A 306 1.59 25.63 9.27
C GLN A 306 0.25 24.91 9.30
N GLU A 307 -0.16 24.41 10.47
CA GLU A 307 -1.48 23.82 10.69
C GLU A 307 -2.57 24.88 10.44
N ASP A 308 -2.44 26.06 11.05
CA ASP A 308 -3.33 27.21 10.83
C ASP A 308 -3.42 27.62 9.36
N PHE A 309 -2.31 27.56 8.62
CA PHE A 309 -2.30 27.88 7.19
C PHE A 309 -3.16 26.92 6.38
N VAL A 310 -3.07 25.61 6.63
CA VAL A 310 -3.88 24.64 5.88
C VAL A 310 -5.33 24.59 6.36
N ASP A 311 -5.58 24.82 7.65
CA ASP A 311 -6.93 24.81 8.21
C ASP A 311 -7.78 25.98 7.72
N ASN A 312 -7.17 27.17 7.63
CA ASN A 312 -7.83 28.38 7.16
C ASN A 312 -7.66 28.63 5.66
N GLY A 313 -6.85 27.82 4.98
CA GLY A 313 -6.66 27.89 3.54
C GLY A 313 -7.89 27.39 2.79
N ASP A 314 -8.24 28.11 1.72
CA ASP A 314 -9.22 27.69 0.73
C ASP A 314 -8.50 27.00 -0.43
N PHE A 315 -8.57 25.68 -0.44
CA PHE A 315 -7.99 24.81 -1.47
C PHE A 315 -9.09 24.03 -2.20
N ASP A 316 -10.35 24.44 -2.05
CA ASP A 316 -11.42 23.80 -2.78
C ASP A 316 -11.32 24.17 -4.25
N MET A 317 -11.51 23.15 -5.09
CA MET A 317 -11.45 23.29 -6.53
C MET A 317 -12.86 23.51 -7.07
N SER A 318 -13.05 24.59 -7.81
CA SER A 318 -14.29 24.81 -8.54
C SER A 318 -14.43 23.80 -9.70
N PRO A 319 -15.65 23.55 -10.21
CA PRO A 319 -15.83 22.67 -11.36
C PRO A 319 -15.06 23.12 -12.62
N ALA A 320 -14.85 24.43 -12.78
CA ALA A 320 -14.06 24.98 -13.89
C ALA A 320 -12.57 24.66 -13.74
N GLU A 321 -12.03 24.86 -12.54
CA GLU A 321 -10.65 24.51 -12.19
C GLU A 321 -10.41 23.00 -12.33
N ALA A 322 -11.37 22.15 -11.93
CA ALA A 322 -11.26 20.71 -12.09
C ALA A 322 -11.21 20.29 -13.57
N ALA A 323 -11.99 20.95 -14.43
CA ALA A 323 -11.96 20.70 -15.86
C ALA A 323 -10.64 21.17 -16.51
N GLU A 324 -10.05 22.27 -16.02
CA GLU A 324 -8.73 22.76 -16.45
C GLU A 324 -7.63 21.76 -16.08
N VAL A 325 -7.55 21.37 -14.81
CA VAL A 325 -6.54 20.45 -14.29
C VAL A 325 -6.59 19.10 -15.01
N ALA A 326 -7.80 18.58 -15.23
CA ALA A 326 -7.97 17.31 -15.90
C ALA A 326 -7.62 17.33 -17.40
N ALA A 327 -7.59 18.51 -18.03
CA ALA A 327 -7.22 18.66 -19.44
C ALA A 327 -5.70 18.85 -19.65
N ASP A 328 -5.01 19.52 -18.73
CA ASP A 328 -3.56 19.81 -18.83
C ASP A 328 -2.69 18.56 -18.67
N ASP A 329 -3.13 17.56 -17.90
CA ASP A 329 -2.34 16.34 -17.63
C ASP A 329 -2.32 15.31 -18.79
N ALA A 330 -3.12 15.54 -19.84
CA ALA A 330 -3.13 14.68 -21.03
C ALA A 330 -1.87 14.83 -21.90
N ASP A 331 -1.18 15.97 -21.85
CA ASP A 331 -0.07 16.32 -22.76
C ASP A 331 1.32 16.38 -22.09
N ASP A 332 1.43 16.61 -20.77
CA ASP A 332 2.70 16.95 -20.10
C ASP A 332 3.24 15.90 -19.11
N ALA A 333 2.98 14.61 -19.33
CA ALA A 333 3.61 13.54 -18.56
C ALA A 333 5.12 13.39 -18.90
N GLN A 334 5.94 14.33 -18.42
CA GLN A 334 7.38 14.33 -18.58
C GLN A 334 8.00 13.17 -17.77
N ALA A 335 8.78 12.36 -18.47
CA ALA A 335 9.41 11.14 -17.94
C ALA A 335 10.52 11.48 -16.94
N ASP A 336 10.24 11.30 -15.65
CA ASP A 336 11.26 11.02 -14.64
C ASP A 336 11.05 9.57 -14.17
N ALA A 337 11.43 8.63 -15.03
CA ALA A 337 11.79 7.28 -14.60
C ALA A 337 13.31 7.27 -14.52
N ASP A 338 13.84 7.59 -13.34
CA ASP A 338 15.02 6.96 -12.73
C ASP A 338 15.32 7.64 -11.39
N ASP A 339 15.56 6.80 -10.39
CA ASP A 339 16.03 7.10 -9.02
C ASP A 339 15.09 7.79 -8.02
N ALA A 340 14.25 6.97 -7.38
CA ALA A 340 14.18 6.96 -5.91
C ALA A 340 13.79 5.56 -5.41
N ALA A 341 14.82 4.80 -5.05
CA ALA A 341 14.85 3.70 -4.08
C ALA A 341 13.50 3.24 -3.48
N ASP A 342 13.07 2.06 -3.91
CA ASP A 342 12.37 1.12 -3.02
C ASP A 342 13.33 -0.05 -2.82
N ASP A 343 14.25 0.14 -1.87
CA ASP A 343 15.15 -0.90 -1.41
C ASP A 343 14.32 -2.00 -0.74
N ALA A 344 14.43 -3.20 -1.31
CA ALA A 344 14.41 -4.49 -0.65
C ALA A 344 13.43 -4.69 0.52
N GLN A 345 12.35 -5.42 0.24
CA GLN A 345 12.09 -6.60 1.04
C GLN A 345 11.70 -7.78 0.15
N ALA A 346 12.68 -8.67 0.00
CA ALA A 346 12.47 -10.07 -0.30
C ALA A 346 11.42 -10.64 0.67
N ASP A 347 10.47 -11.39 0.12
CA ASP A 347 9.85 -12.57 0.73
C ASP A 347 9.02 -13.27 -0.36
N ALA A 348 9.75 -13.89 -1.28
CA ALA A 348 9.28 -15.03 -2.05
C ALA A 348 10.29 -16.15 -1.81
N ASP A 349 10.30 -16.68 -0.59
CA ASP A 349 10.87 -17.99 -0.31
C ASP A 349 9.74 -19.01 -0.43
N ASP A 350 9.69 -19.63 -1.60
CA ASP A 350 8.82 -20.74 -1.95
C ASP A 350 9.36 -22.02 -1.28
N GLY A 351 9.15 -22.13 0.02
CA GLY A 351 9.48 -23.32 0.81
C GLY A 351 8.23 -24.14 1.15
N ALA A 352 7.65 -24.82 0.17
CA ALA A 352 6.69 -25.91 0.40
C ALA A 352 7.31 -27.23 -0.08
N ASN A 353 8.00 -27.91 0.83
CA ASN A 353 8.26 -29.34 0.74
C ASN A 353 7.17 -30.07 1.53
N ASP A 354 6.42 -30.94 0.85
CA ASP A 354 5.93 -32.23 1.38
C ASP A 354 5.50 -33.08 0.16
N ALA A 355 6.42 -33.85 -0.43
CA ALA A 355 6.64 -35.28 -0.21
C ALA A 355 5.48 -36.18 -0.67
N SER A 356 5.73 -36.97 -1.73
CA SER A 356 5.47 -38.41 -1.74
C SER A 356 5.93 -39.05 -3.06
N MET A 357 6.70 -40.14 -2.90
CA MET A 357 6.77 -41.33 -3.75
C MET A 357 7.43 -41.19 -5.13
N ASP A 358 8.67 -41.67 -5.25
CA ASP A 358 8.88 -43.05 -5.73
C ASP A 358 10.36 -43.48 -5.65
N ASP A 359 10.52 -44.70 -5.14
CA ASP A 359 11.75 -45.49 -5.08
C ASP A 359 12.20 -45.92 -6.48
N ALA A 360 13.50 -45.88 -6.76
CA ALA A 360 14.11 -46.71 -7.81
C ALA A 360 15.61 -46.87 -7.61
N ASP A 361 15.96 -47.79 -6.71
CA ASP A 361 17.21 -48.53 -6.79
C ASP A 361 17.11 -49.61 -7.89
N GLY A 362 18.24 -49.90 -8.54
CA GLY A 362 18.54 -51.28 -8.95
C GLY A 362 18.40 -51.61 -10.43
N ASP A 363 19.51 -51.46 -11.13
CA ASP A 363 19.83 -52.12 -12.40
C ASP A 363 19.90 -53.66 -12.26
N SER A 364 19.41 -54.40 -13.27
CA SER A 364 19.91 -55.69 -13.78
C SER A 364 18.89 -56.83 -14.01
N SER A 365 18.75 -57.17 -15.30
CA SER A 365 18.69 -58.50 -15.95
C SER A 365 17.47 -59.45 -15.82
N GLY A 366 17.00 -59.91 -16.99
CA GLY A 366 16.32 -61.21 -17.22
C GLY A 366 14.82 -61.06 -17.58
N ASP A 367 14.40 -61.13 -18.85
CA ASP A 367 14.20 -62.31 -19.72
C ASP A 367 12.85 -63.03 -19.49
N MET A 368 12.15 -63.29 -20.61
CA MET A 368 10.93 -64.11 -20.82
C MET A 368 9.60 -63.58 -20.24
N ASN A 369 8.39 -63.87 -20.76
CA ASN A 369 7.83 -64.35 -22.02
C ASN A 369 6.28 -64.40 -21.80
N GLU A 370 5.49 -64.26 -22.87
CA GLU A 370 4.13 -64.81 -23.08
C GLU A 370 2.89 -64.48 -22.19
N GLY A 371 1.78 -64.20 -22.90
CA GLY A 371 0.43 -64.71 -22.62
C GLY A 371 -0.55 -63.71 -22.00
N ASP A 372 -1.50 -63.11 -22.73
CA ASP A 372 -2.80 -63.62 -23.22
C ASP A 372 -3.97 -63.55 -22.21
N ALA A 373 -5.13 -63.20 -22.76
CA ALA A 373 -6.52 -63.42 -22.34
C ALA A 373 -7.20 -62.40 -21.40
N ASP A 374 -8.07 -61.59 -22.02
CA ASP A 374 -9.55 -61.61 -21.92
C ASP A 374 -10.24 -61.91 -20.57
N ASP A 375 -11.34 -61.19 -20.30
CA ASP A 375 -12.70 -61.73 -20.06
C ASP A 375 -13.52 -60.96 -18.98
N ASP A 376 -14.46 -60.17 -19.49
CA ASP A 376 -15.90 -60.08 -19.21
C ASP A 376 -16.53 -59.91 -17.80
N GLY A 377 -17.54 -59.02 -17.79
CA GLY A 377 -18.73 -59.07 -16.93
C GLY A 377 -18.88 -57.85 -16.01
N GLY A 378 -19.97 -57.06 -15.98
CA GLY A 378 -21.33 -57.27 -16.46
C GLY A 378 -22.36 -57.04 -15.33
N ASN A 379 -22.95 -55.83 -15.30
CA ASN A 379 -24.37 -55.53 -15.02
C ASN A 379 -25.00 -55.62 -13.59
N MET A 380 -26.15 -54.93 -13.47
CA MET A 380 -27.18 -54.76 -12.40
C MET A 380 -27.03 -53.43 -11.65
N ASP A 381 -27.88 -52.38 -11.78
CA ASP A 381 -29.31 -52.18 -12.09
C ASP A 381 -30.32 -52.78 -11.10
N ASP A 382 -30.74 -51.92 -10.16
CA ASP A 382 -31.99 -51.91 -9.40
C ASP A 382 -31.93 -50.70 -8.43
N GLY A 383 -32.87 -49.77 -8.29
CA GLY A 383 -34.23 -49.61 -8.79
C GLY A 383 -34.98 -48.71 -7.78
N ALA A 384 -35.71 -47.72 -8.30
CA ALA A 384 -36.94 -47.06 -7.79
C ALA A 384 -37.06 -46.67 -6.27
N ALA A 385 -37.35 -45.44 -5.85
CA ALA A 385 -38.43 -44.46 -6.16
C ALA A 385 -39.45 -44.34 -5.00
N ASP A 386 -39.92 -43.10 -4.82
CA ASP A 386 -41.22 -42.64 -4.27
C ASP A 386 -41.42 -42.61 -2.74
N ASN A 387 -41.58 -41.41 -2.16
CA ASN A 387 -42.83 -40.69 -1.76
C ASN A 387 -42.94 -40.74 -0.22
N ASP A 388 -43.52 -39.84 0.57
CA ASP A 388 -44.47 -38.72 0.49
C ASP A 388 -44.11 -37.78 1.67
N GLY A 389 -44.31 -36.47 1.67
CA GLY A 389 -45.63 -35.82 1.64
C GLY A 389 -46.25 -35.79 3.05
N GLY A 390 -46.30 -34.61 3.70
CA GLY A 390 -46.94 -34.46 5.02
C GLY A 390 -46.92 -33.03 5.57
N ASP A 391 -47.79 -32.18 5.04
CA ASP A 391 -48.35 -31.00 5.73
C ASP A 391 -49.12 -31.43 6.99
N MET A 392 -49.09 -30.62 8.05
CA MET A 392 -50.30 -30.06 8.68
C MET A 392 -49.98 -29.17 9.91
N ASP A 393 -50.61 -28.00 9.88
CA ASP A 393 -51.09 -27.14 10.98
C ASP A 393 -51.42 -27.86 12.30
N ASP A 394 -51.08 -27.21 13.42
CA ASP A 394 -52.04 -26.68 14.41
C ASP A 394 -51.30 -26.20 15.67
N GLY A 395 -51.52 -24.94 16.08
CA GLY A 395 -51.03 -24.36 17.34
C GLY A 395 -50.97 -22.85 17.40
#